data_AF-I0YLM0-F1
#
_entry.id   AF-I0YLM0-F1
#
_cell.length_a   1.000
_cell.length_b   1.000
_cell.length_c   1.000
_cell.angle_alpha   90.00
_cell.angle_beta   90.00
_cell.angle_gamma   90.00
#
_symmetry.space_group_name_H-M   'P 1'
#
loop_
_entity.id
_entity.type
_entity.pdbx_description
1 polymer ?
#
loop_
_entity_poly.entity_id
_entity_poly.type
_entity_poly.pdbx_seq_one_letter_code
_entity_poly.pdbx_strand_id
1 'polypeptide(L)'
;MRQQCIAAVYAKALRLNSSSIADVSPGKIVNLVSNDVRRFDDALPFWCFLWGGPFELATVLILLSVQLGAAAAFAGVATMLLVIPVQGTLVSYIGQLRTNTAKYTDERVRLAGEAIAGCLAVKMLGGTSCPFLPLF
;
A
#
# COMPACT_ATOMS: atom_id res chain seq x y z
N MET A 1 6.47 15.77 0.31
CA MET A 1 6.02 15.44 -1.07
C MET A 1 4.50 15.33 -1.13
N ARG A 2 3.86 14.45 -0.35
CA ARG A 2 2.40 14.35 -0.20
C ARG A 2 1.60 15.65 -0.32
N GLN A 3 1.88 16.62 0.55
CA GLN A 3 1.14 17.90 0.61
C GLN A 3 1.27 18.71 -0.69
N GLN A 4 2.43 18.65 -1.35
CA GLN A 4 2.66 19.33 -2.63
C GLN A 4 1.91 18.64 -3.77
N CYS A 5 1.88 17.31 -3.80
CA CYS A 5 1.09 16.55 -4.77
C CYS A 5 -0.41 16.84 -4.63
N ILE A 6 -0.92 16.87 -3.39
CA ILE A 6 -2.32 17.22 -3.11
C ILE A 6 -2.62 18.64 -3.57
N ALA A 7 -1.77 19.61 -3.21
CA ALA A 7 -1.92 20.99 -3.63
C ALA A 7 -1.88 21.15 -5.16
N ALA A 8 -1.00 20.43 -5.85
CA ALA A 8 -0.89 20.46 -7.31
C ALA A 8 -2.13 19.85 -7.99
N VAL A 9 -2.64 18.72 -7.50
CA VAL A 9 -3.88 18.10 -7.99
C VAL A 9 -5.06 19.04 -7.76
N TYR A 10 -5.14 19.69 -6.61
CA TYR A 10 -6.21 20.63 -6.28
C TYR A 10 -6.14 21.90 -7.16
N ALA A 11 -4.95 22.46 -7.35
CA ALA A 11 -4.74 23.61 -8.23
C ALA A 11 -5.07 23.29 -9.70
N LYS A 12 -4.79 22.05 -10.14
CA LYS A 12 -5.17 21.58 -11.48
C LYS A 12 -6.68 21.39 -11.60
N ALA A 13 -7.34 20.84 -10.58
CA ALA A 13 -8.78 20.70 -10.55
C ALA A 13 -9.50 22.05 -10.68
N LEU A 14 -9.01 23.09 -9.99
CA LEU A 14 -9.55 24.46 -10.07
C LEU A 14 -9.34 25.16 -11.43
N ARG A 15 -8.45 24.64 -12.29
CA ARG A 15 -8.12 25.21 -13.61
C ARG A 15 -8.76 24.45 -14.78
N LEU A 16 -9.49 23.36 -14.52
CA LEU A 16 -10.17 22.59 -15.56
C LEU A 16 -11.47 23.30 -15.96
N ASN A 17 -11.77 23.27 -17.26
CA ASN A 17 -13.03 23.78 -17.80
C ASN A 17 -14.21 22.90 -17.31
N SER A 18 -15.39 23.49 -17.15
CA SER A 18 -16.60 22.83 -16.64
C SER A 18 -17.00 21.60 -17.46
N SER A 19 -16.73 21.59 -18.77
CA SER A 19 -16.92 20.42 -19.65
C SER A 19 -16.03 19.23 -19.27
N SER A 20 -14.76 19.48 -18.92
CA SER A 20 -13.80 18.43 -18.55
C SER A 20 -13.95 17.98 -17.09
N ILE A 21 -14.47 18.86 -16.23
CA ILE A 21 -14.79 18.53 -14.84
C ILE A 21 -16.08 17.71 -14.74
N ALA A 22 -17.02 17.87 -15.68
CA ALA A 22 -18.23 17.06 -15.75
C ALA A 22 -17.93 15.57 -16.00
N ASP A 23 -16.87 15.27 -16.76
CA ASP A 23 -16.39 13.91 -17.01
C ASP A 23 -15.64 13.30 -15.82
N VAL A 24 -15.14 14.12 -14.88
CA VAL A 24 -14.35 13.68 -13.73
C VAL A 24 -15.15 13.84 -12.45
N SER A 25 -15.73 12.73 -11.98
CA SER A 25 -16.42 12.70 -10.69
C SER A 25 -15.52 13.19 -9.55
N PRO A 26 -16.02 14.04 -8.62
CA PRO A 26 -15.29 14.47 -7.43
C PRO A 26 -14.71 13.30 -6.62
N GLY A 27 -15.42 12.17 -6.57
CA GLY A 27 -14.97 10.95 -5.91
C GLY A 27 -13.72 10.35 -6.55
N LYS A 28 -13.52 10.53 -7.86
CA LYS A 28 -12.33 10.05 -8.57
C LYS A 28 -11.08 10.84 -8.18
N ILE A 29 -11.21 12.15 -7.94
CA ILE A 29 -10.12 13.00 -7.45
C ILE A 29 -9.73 12.61 -6.02
N VAL A 30 -10.73 12.40 -5.15
CA VAL A 30 -10.48 11.96 -3.77
C VAL A 30 -9.82 10.58 -3.73
N ASN A 31 -10.26 9.66 -4.59
CA ASN A 31 -9.65 8.34 -4.71
C ASN A 31 -8.19 8.42 -5.20
N LEU A 32 -7.92 9.24 -6.22
CA LEU A 32 -6.57 9.49 -6.74
C LEU A 32 -5.64 10.03 -5.63
N VAL A 33 -6.11 11.01 -4.86
CA VAL A 33 -5.33 11.60 -3.76
C VAL A 33 -5.12 10.62 -2.60
N SER A 34 -6.12 9.78 -2.31
CA SER A 34 -6.09 8.88 -1.15
C SER A 34 -5.29 7.61 -1.42
N ASN A 35 -5.41 7.07 -2.62
CA ASN A 35 -4.79 5.80 -3.00
C ASN A 35 -3.46 6.02 -3.74
N ASP A 36 -3.48 6.76 -4.85
CA ASP A 36 -2.31 6.87 -5.73
C ASP A 36 -1.21 7.75 -5.14
N VAL A 37 -1.53 8.92 -4.60
CA VAL A 37 -0.51 9.79 -3.96
C VAL A 37 0.12 9.10 -2.75
N ARG A 38 -0.68 8.38 -1.97
CA ARG A 38 -0.18 7.60 -0.81
C ARG A 38 0.76 6.49 -1.27
N ARG A 39 0.37 5.74 -2.30
CA ARG A 39 1.22 4.69 -2.88
C ARG A 39 2.51 5.24 -3.47
N PHE A 40 2.48 6.46 -4.01
CA PHE A 40 3.66 7.14 -4.53
C PHE A 40 4.60 7.59 -3.40
N ASP A 41 4.07 8.16 -2.32
CA ASP A 41 4.88 8.50 -1.13
C ASP A 41 5.53 7.24 -0.53
N ASP A 42 4.83 6.11 -0.49
CA ASP A 42 5.38 4.84 -0.01
C ASP A 42 6.44 4.26 -0.96
N ALA A 43 6.31 4.48 -2.28
CA ALA A 43 7.23 3.96 -3.30
C ALA A 43 8.50 4.80 -3.48
N LEU A 44 8.42 6.11 -3.28
CA LEU A 44 9.52 7.06 -3.51
C LEU A 44 10.81 6.73 -2.74
N PRO A 45 10.79 6.31 -1.47
CA PRO A 45 12.00 5.89 -0.76
C PRO A 45 12.74 4.73 -1.47
N PHE A 46 12.00 3.79 -2.06
CA PHE A 46 12.57 2.65 -2.77
C PHE A 46 13.25 3.04 -4.09
N TRP A 47 12.91 4.20 -4.63
CA TRP A 47 13.54 4.75 -5.84
C TRP A 47 15.04 4.95 -5.64
N CYS A 48 15.45 5.50 -4.49
CA CYS A 48 16.88 5.66 -4.15
C CYS A 48 17.61 4.32 -4.03
N PHE A 49 16.94 3.29 -3.51
CA PHE A 49 17.52 1.95 -3.41
C PHE A 49 17.67 1.25 -4.77
N LEU A 50 16.86 1.60 -5.77
CA LEU A 50 16.91 0.97 -7.09
C LEU A 50 18.25 1.19 -7.79
N TRP A 51 18.82 2.39 -7.69
CA TRP A 51 20.17 2.71 -8.19
C TRP A 51 21.24 2.63 -7.10
N GLY A 52 20.91 2.94 -5.85
CA GLY A 52 21.83 2.82 -4.73
C GLY A 52 22.31 1.38 -4.53
N GLY A 53 21.41 0.40 -4.66
CA GLY A 53 21.72 -1.02 -4.49
C GLY A 53 22.82 -1.55 -5.43
N PRO A 54 22.74 -1.31 -6.76
CA PRO A 54 23.83 -1.66 -7.67
C PRO A 54 25.18 -1.01 -7.33
N PHE A 55 25.19 0.26 -6.94
CA PHE A 55 26.42 0.95 -6.52
C PHE A 55 26.99 0.40 -5.21
N GLU A 56 26.12 0.11 -4.24
CA GLU A 56 26.48 -0.53 -2.98
C GLU A 56 27.09 -1.91 -3.23
N LEU A 57 26.43 -2.74 -4.02
CA LEU A 57 26.89 -4.08 -4.39
C LEU A 57 28.27 -4.03 -5.08
N ALA A 58 28.45 -3.13 -6.05
CA ALA A 58 29.72 -2.96 -6.73
C ALA A 58 30.83 -2.56 -5.76
N THR A 59 30.55 -1.63 -4.85
CA THR A 59 31.51 -1.15 -3.84
C THR A 59 31.93 -2.28 -2.90
N VAL A 60 30.96 -3.06 -2.40
CA VAL A 60 31.22 -4.21 -1.51
C VAL A 60 32.06 -5.27 -2.23
N LEU A 61 31.75 -5.60 -3.49
CA LEU A 61 32.50 -6.59 -4.26
C LEU A 61 33.94 -6.17 -4.52
N ILE A 62 34.17 -4.90 -4.87
CA ILE A 62 35.52 -4.36 -5.08
C ILE A 62 36.32 -4.44 -3.77
N LEU A 63 35.77 -3.96 -2.66
CA LEU A 63 36.42 -4.01 -1.34
C LEU A 63 36.76 -5.46 -0.94
N LEU A 64 35.82 -6.39 -1.09
CA LEU A 64 36.04 -7.80 -0.77
C LEU A 64 37.16 -8.41 -1.63
N SER A 65 37.18 -8.10 -2.93
CA SER A 65 38.19 -8.63 -3.85
C SER A 65 39.60 -8.13 -3.53
N VAL A 66 39.74 -6.88 -3.08
CA VAL A 66 41.04 -6.28 -2.73
C VAL A 66 41.52 -6.77 -1.36
N GLN A 67 40.62 -6.89 -0.37
CA GLN A 67 41.01 -7.19 1.01
C GLN A 67 41.17 -8.69 1.31
N LEU A 68 40.32 -9.54 0.71
CA LEU A 68 40.25 -10.98 1.00
C LEU A 68 40.57 -11.85 -0.23
N GLY A 69 40.83 -11.22 -1.38
CA GLY A 69 41.04 -11.90 -2.65
C GLY A 69 39.75 -12.31 -3.36
N ALA A 70 39.89 -12.76 -4.61
CA ALA A 70 38.75 -13.07 -5.48
C ALA A 70 37.82 -14.17 -4.93
N ALA A 71 38.36 -15.14 -4.18
CA ALA A 71 37.58 -16.25 -3.63
C ALA A 71 36.46 -15.80 -2.67
N ALA A 72 36.72 -14.81 -1.82
CA ALA A 72 35.73 -14.29 -0.88
C ALA A 72 34.63 -13.49 -1.60
N ALA A 73 34.96 -12.80 -2.70
CA ALA A 73 33.97 -12.09 -3.52
C ALA A 73 32.97 -13.07 -4.16
N PHE A 74 33.43 -14.19 -4.69
CA PHE A 74 32.55 -15.24 -5.23
C PHE A 74 31.65 -15.86 -4.17
N ALA A 75 32.16 -16.08 -2.95
CA ALA A 75 31.34 -16.56 -1.83
C ALA A 75 30.25 -15.55 -1.43
N GLY A 76 30.55 -14.25 -1.47
CA GLY A 76 29.56 -13.19 -1.23
C GLY A 76 28.43 -13.19 -2.26
N VAL A 77 28.77 -13.31 -3.55
CA VAL A 77 27.78 -13.43 -4.64
C VAL A 77 26.93 -14.68 -4.49
N ALA A 78 27.54 -15.83 -4.21
CA ALA A 78 26.84 -17.09 -3.98
C ALA A 78 25.86 -16.98 -2.80
N THR A 79 26.26 -16.33 -1.71
CA THR A 79 25.40 -16.11 -0.54
C THR A 79 24.21 -15.21 -0.89
N MET A 80 24.42 -14.13 -1.64
CA MET A 80 23.31 -13.27 -2.09
C MET A 80 22.32 -14.03 -3.00
N LEU A 81 22.82 -14.85 -3.91
CA LEU A 81 21.97 -15.69 -4.77
C LEU A 81 21.10 -16.66 -3.97
N LEU A 82 21.59 -17.17 -2.83
CA LEU A 82 20.81 -18.04 -1.94
C LEU A 82 19.77 -17.26 -1.12
N VAL A 83 20.02 -16.00 -0.79
CA VAL A 83 19.08 -15.17 -0.03
C VAL A 83 17.88 -14.74 -0.88
N ILE A 84 18.05 -14.50 -2.18
CA ILE A 84 16.97 -14.12 -3.11
C ILE A 84 15.76 -15.08 -3.08
N PRO A 85 15.91 -16.41 -3.24
CA PRO A 85 14.77 -17.33 -3.21
C PRO A 85 14.11 -17.38 -1.83
N VAL A 86 14.88 -17.26 -0.74
CA VAL A 86 14.33 -17.20 0.63
C VAL A 86 13.45 -15.97 0.81
N GLN A 87 13.91 -14.80 0.35
CA GLN A 87 13.08 -13.58 0.38
C GLN A 87 11.83 -13.73 -0.51
N GLY A 88 11.95 -14.33 -1.70
CA GLY A 88 10.84 -14.53 -2.63
C GLY A 88 9.73 -15.43 -2.07
N THR A 89 10.08 -16.52 -1.39
CA THR A 89 9.10 -17.40 -0.72
C THR A 89 8.43 -16.71 0.46
N LEU A 90 9.20 -15.97 1.27
CA LEU A 90 8.67 -15.18 2.38
C LEU A 90 7.68 -14.11 1.92
N VAL A 91 8.00 -13.36 0.87
CA VAL A 91 7.09 -12.33 0.31
C VAL A 91 5.81 -12.98 -0.21
N SER A 92 5.92 -14.12 -0.90
CA SER A 92 4.76 -14.86 -1.39
C SER A 92 3.86 -15.33 -0.23
N TYR A 93 4.47 -15.83 0.85
CA TYR A 93 3.75 -16.27 2.04
C TYR A 93 3.05 -15.10 2.76
N ILE A 94 3.75 -13.98 2.97
CA ILE A 94 3.17 -12.74 3.53
C ILE A 94 2.02 -12.26 2.63
N GLY A 95 2.16 -12.35 1.31
CA GLY A 95 1.11 -12.02 0.36
C GLY A 95 -0.17 -12.84 0.59
N GLN A 96 -0.03 -14.16 0.77
CA GLN A 96 -1.17 -15.04 1.08
C GLN A 96 -1.81 -14.72 2.44
N LEU A 97 -1.00 -14.44 3.47
CA LEU A 97 -1.53 -14.03 4.77
C LEU A 97 -2.30 -12.72 4.69
N ARG A 98 -1.81 -11.74 3.93
CA ARG A 98 -2.49 -10.46 3.71
C ARG A 98 -3.82 -10.65 2.98
N THR A 99 -3.88 -11.48 1.95
CA THR A 99 -5.14 -11.73 1.23
C THR A 99 -6.16 -12.48 2.09
N ASN A 100 -5.72 -13.44 2.90
CA ASN A 100 -6.62 -14.12 3.84
C ASN A 100 -7.13 -13.17 4.92
N THR A 101 -6.26 -12.33 5.48
CA THR A 101 -6.64 -11.31 6.48
C THR A 101 -7.66 -10.33 5.90
N ALA A 102 -7.49 -9.92 4.64
CA ALA A 102 -8.44 -9.06 3.95
C ALA A 102 -9.82 -9.71 3.85
N LYS A 103 -9.92 -10.99 3.47
CA LYS A 103 -11.20 -11.72 3.40
C LYS A 103 -11.96 -11.72 4.72
N TYR A 104 -11.29 -12.03 5.83
CA TYR A 104 -11.92 -12.02 7.15
C TYR A 104 -12.36 -10.62 7.58
N THR A 105 -11.56 -9.60 7.23
CA THR A 105 -11.90 -8.20 7.52
C THR A 105 -13.14 -7.78 6.74
N ASP A 106 -13.21 -8.12 5.45
CA ASP A 106 -14.36 -7.81 4.60
C ASP A 106 -15.63 -8.53 5.06
N GLU A 107 -15.51 -9.80 5.46
CA GLU A 107 -16.63 -10.57 6.01
C GLU A 107 -17.14 -9.96 7.31
N ARG A 108 -16.25 -9.57 8.23
CA ARG A 108 -16.62 -8.88 9.47
C ARG A 108 -17.37 -7.58 9.19
N VAL A 109 -16.89 -6.77 8.25
CA VAL A 109 -17.53 -5.50 7.87
C VAL A 109 -18.90 -5.75 7.25
N ARG A 110 -19.05 -6.78 6.41
CA ARG A 110 -20.34 -7.18 5.84
C ARG A 110 -21.34 -7.59 6.91
N LEU A 111 -20.95 -8.50 7.81
CA LEU A 111 -21.83 -8.98 8.88
C LEU A 111 -22.24 -7.84 9.82
N ALA A 112 -21.32 -6.93 10.14
CA ALA A 112 -21.64 -5.73 10.90
C ALA A 112 -22.66 -4.83 10.17
N GLY A 113 -22.49 -4.66 8.85
CA GLY A 113 -23.45 -3.93 8.01
C GLY A 113 -24.85 -4.56 8.00
N GLU A 114 -24.94 -5.88 7.84
CA GLU A 114 -26.20 -6.62 7.88
C GLU A 114 -26.90 -6.52 9.25
N ALA A 115 -26.14 -6.63 10.34
CA ALA A 115 -26.66 -6.48 11.70
C ALA A 115 -27.23 -5.07 11.95
N ILE A 116 -26.52 -4.02 11.51
CA ILE A 116 -27.00 -2.63 11.63
C ILE A 116 -28.26 -2.42 10.78
N ALA A 117 -28.31 -2.95 9.55
CA ALA A 117 -29.48 -2.85 8.69
C ALA A 117 -30.71 -3.55 9.31
N GLY A 118 -30.54 -4.74 9.87
CA GLY A 118 -31.60 -5.47 10.59
C GLY A 118 -32.10 -4.73 11.83
N CYS A 119 -31.19 -4.16 12.62
CA CYS A 119 -31.52 -3.32 13.76
C CYS A 119 -32.34 -2.08 13.36
N LEU A 120 -31.93 -1.41 12.28
CA LEU A 120 -32.62 -0.23 11.76
C LEU A 120 -34.04 -0.58 11.31
N ALA A 121 -34.23 -1.73 10.64
CA ALA A 121 -35.55 -2.20 10.24
C ALA A 121 -36.49 -2.41 11.44
N VAL A 122 -36.02 -3.06 12.51
CA VAL A 122 -36.80 -3.26 13.75
C VAL A 122 -37.14 -1.93 14.43
N LYS A 123 -36.19 -0.98 14.43
CA LYS A 123 -36.41 0.35 15.01
C LYS A 123 -37.42 1.18 14.22
N MET A 124 -37.41 1.11 12.88
CA MET A 124 -38.40 1.75 12.02
C MET A 124 -39.82 1.20 12.25
N LEU A 125 -39.93 -0.07 12.66
CA LEU A 125 -41.20 -0.71 13.03
C LEU A 125 -41.66 -0.38 14.46
N GLY A 126 -40.93 0.48 15.20
CA GLY A 126 -41.32 0.97 16.52
C GLY A 126 -40.78 0.15 17.71
N GLY A 127 -39.88 -0.81 17.50
CA GLY A 127 -39.27 -1.60 18.58
C GLY A 127 -38.14 -0.86 19.31
N THR A 128 -38.18 -0.81 20.65
CA THR A 128 -37.19 -0.14 21.52
C THR A 128 -35.94 -0.97 21.84
N SER A 129 -35.82 -2.19 21.32
CA SER A 129 -34.84 -3.20 21.75
C SER A 129 -33.64 -3.34 20.82
N CYS A 130 -32.91 -2.25 20.57
CA CYS A 130 -31.59 -2.34 19.93
C CYS A 130 -30.47 -1.74 20.80
N PRO A 131 -29.72 -2.56 21.56
CA PRO A 131 -28.68 -2.10 22.49
C PRO A 131 -27.39 -1.62 21.80
N PHE A 132 -27.28 -1.73 20.48
CA PHE A 132 -26.08 -1.40 19.70
C PHE A 132 -26.01 0.04 19.16
N LEU A 133 -27.09 0.81 19.27
CA LEU A 133 -27.14 2.19 18.76
C LEU A 133 -26.44 3.28 19.62
N PRO A 134 -26.17 3.13 20.94
CA PRO A 134 -25.49 4.18 21.71
C PRO A 134 -23.95 4.11 21.65
N LEU A 135 -23.36 3.26 20.78
CA LEU A 135 -21.91 3.00 20.72
C LEU A 135 -21.22 3.52 19.43
N PHE A 136 -21.93 4.28 18.60
CA PHE A 136 -21.40 5.01 17.45
C PHE A 136 -21.82 6.47 17.48
#